data_AF-A0A366LF62-F1
#
_entry.id   AF-A0A366LF62-F1
#
_cell.length_a   1.000
_cell.length_b   1.000
_cell.length_c   1.000
_cell.angle_alpha   90.00
_cell.angle_beta   90.00
_cell.angle_gamma   90.00
#
_symmetry.space_group_name_H-M   'P 1'
#
loop_
_entity.id
_entity.type
_entity.pdbx_description
1 polymer ?
#
loop_
_entity_poly.entity_id
_entity_poly.type
_entity_poly.pdbx_seq_one_letter_code
_entity_poly.pdbx_strand_id
1 'polypeptide(L)'
;MSRFFLEIYTDDAPASVWIFLLIVLVPLSFYAAARTVAIKRENWYGVIGYFIMYSAVSLLTSNYIIVNGDLLISAAIKPKMRSQVVVTDVRKVFYKSGFDHTSVTVKTQDRFITLQGKPYIFFYLLGKERISVSSARSFLANEFLYTDGISRREKLKARWLHFKDQIYRLRIIAAIIATLTLIGFLWPQKKSPNRQAAAKIGIWKMMAIVMGILLTLGLLFYAGLFVYVKYFATARH
;
A
#
# COMPACT_ATOMS: atom_id res chain seq x y z
N MET A 1 2.52 5.28 -5.53
CA MET A 1 3.89 5.55 -6.08
C MET A 1 4.79 6.23 -5.04
N SER A 2 4.40 7.34 -4.40
CA SER A 2 5.15 7.99 -3.29
C SER A 2 5.62 7.03 -2.20
N ARG A 3 4.76 6.07 -1.79
CA ARG A 3 5.05 4.98 -0.84
C ARG A 3 6.26 4.12 -1.19
N PHE A 4 6.67 4.06 -2.47
CA PHE A 4 7.87 3.33 -2.88
C PHE A 4 9.13 4.19 -2.75
N PHE A 5 9.02 5.50 -2.97
CA PHE A 5 10.17 6.41 -3.01
C PHE A 5 10.44 7.10 -1.66
N LEU A 6 9.40 7.58 -0.98
CA LEU A 6 9.50 8.28 0.30
C LEU A 6 9.65 7.29 1.46
N GLU A 7 10.46 7.66 2.45
CA GLU A 7 10.60 6.86 3.67
C GLU A 7 9.49 7.18 4.66
N ILE A 8 9.31 8.47 5.00
CA ILE A 8 8.36 8.96 6.00
C ILE A 8 7.64 10.19 5.42
N TYR A 9 6.32 10.24 5.47
CA TYR A 9 5.53 11.34 4.88
C TYR A 9 4.14 11.48 5.52
N THR A 10 3.47 12.62 5.33
CA THR A 10 2.02 12.80 5.55
C THR A 10 1.28 12.70 4.22
N ASP A 11 0.08 12.10 4.20
CA ASP A 11 -0.76 11.98 3.00
C ASP A 11 -2.13 12.67 3.13
N ASP A 12 -2.18 13.77 3.90
CA ASP A 12 -3.39 14.54 4.08
C ASP A 12 -3.66 15.42 2.85
N ALA A 13 -4.84 15.25 2.26
CA ALA A 13 -5.32 16.14 1.21
C ALA A 13 -6.03 17.35 1.83
N PRO A 14 -5.64 18.59 1.50
CA PRO A 14 -6.35 19.76 2.00
C PRO A 14 -7.79 19.78 1.46
N ALA A 15 -8.73 20.33 2.23
CA ALA A 15 -10.16 20.36 1.89
C ALA A 15 -10.43 21.00 0.51
N SER A 16 -9.61 21.96 0.09
CA SER A 16 -9.68 22.61 -1.21
C SER A 16 -9.51 21.62 -2.39
N VAL A 17 -8.66 20.60 -2.25
CA VAL A 17 -8.47 19.58 -3.29
C VAL A 17 -9.73 18.76 -3.48
N TRP A 18 -10.42 18.42 -2.39
CA TRP A 18 -11.69 17.69 -2.45
C TRP A 18 -12.79 18.48 -3.16
N ILE A 19 -12.90 19.78 -2.87
CA ILE A 19 -13.87 20.67 -3.54
C ILE A 19 -13.57 20.74 -5.04
N PHE A 20 -12.31 20.94 -5.42
CA PHE A 20 -11.92 21.00 -6.83
C PHE A 20 -12.19 19.68 -7.56
N LEU A 21 -11.84 18.55 -6.94
CA LEU A 21 -12.11 17.22 -7.49
C LEU A 21 -13.60 16.98 -7.68
N LEU A 22 -14.45 17.42 -6.75
CA LEU A 22 -15.91 17.32 -6.90
C LEU A 22 -16.39 18.13 -8.10
N ILE A 23 -15.98 19.39 -8.23
CA ILE A 23 -16.41 20.26 -9.34
C ILE A 23 -16.02 19.66 -10.71
N VAL A 24 -14.81 19.10 -10.82
CA VAL A 24 -14.31 18.56 -12.09
C VAL A 24 -14.87 17.17 -12.39
N LEU A 25 -14.93 16.28 -11.41
CA LEU A 25 -15.23 14.86 -11.65
C LEU A 25 -16.72 14.54 -11.61
N VAL A 26 -17.55 15.33 -10.91
CA VAL A 26 -19.00 15.09 -10.83
C VAL A 26 -19.67 15.17 -12.21
N PRO A 27 -19.45 16.22 -13.03
CA PRO A 27 -20.04 16.28 -14.38
C PRO A 27 -19.59 15.12 -15.27
N LEU A 28 -18.30 14.75 -15.19
CA LEU A 28 -17.74 13.63 -15.96
C LEU A 28 -18.34 12.29 -15.52
N SER A 29 -18.49 12.09 -14.21
CA SER A 29 -19.09 10.88 -13.63
C SER A 29 -20.57 10.77 -13.98
N PHE A 30 -21.29 11.89 -14.02
CA PHE A 30 -22.69 11.93 -14.45
C PHE A 30 -22.82 11.58 -15.93
N TYR A 31 -22.01 12.19 -16.80
CA TYR A 31 -21.98 11.86 -18.23
C TYR A 31 -21.66 10.38 -18.46
N ALA A 32 -20.65 9.84 -17.77
CA ALA A 32 -20.28 8.44 -17.85
C ALA A 32 -21.40 7.50 -17.39
N ALA A 33 -22.11 7.86 -16.31
CA ALA A 33 -23.24 7.10 -15.78
C ALA A 33 -24.41 7.07 -16.77
N ALA A 34 -24.82 8.24 -17.28
CA ALA A 34 -25.88 8.37 -18.27
C ALA A 34 -25.56 7.57 -19.55
N ARG A 35 -24.33 7.67 -20.05
CA ARG A 35 -23.86 6.90 -21.21
C ARG A 35 -23.86 5.39 -20.95
N THR A 36 -23.45 4.95 -19.76
CA THR A 36 -23.44 3.53 -19.39
C THR A 36 -24.85 2.94 -19.41
N VAL A 37 -25.82 3.66 -18.84
CA VAL A 37 -27.23 3.25 -18.84
C VAL A 37 -27.80 3.20 -20.26
N ALA A 38 -27.52 4.21 -21.09
CA ALA A 38 -27.95 4.23 -22.49
C ALA A 38 -27.42 3.03 -23.29
N ILE A 39 -26.15 2.67 -23.09
CA ILE A 39 -25.52 1.53 -23.78
C ILE A 39 -26.06 0.19 -23.27
N LYS A 40 -26.19 0.02 -21.95
CA LYS A 40 -26.67 -1.22 -21.34
C LYS A 40 -28.19 -1.39 -21.40
N ARG A 41 -28.92 -0.36 -21.85
CA ARG A 41 -30.40 -0.31 -21.86
C ARG A 41 -30.99 -0.62 -20.48
N GLU A 42 -30.34 -0.12 -19.43
CA GLU A 42 -30.84 -0.24 -18.06
C GLU A 42 -31.91 0.83 -17.78
N ASN A 43 -32.67 0.63 -16.70
CA ASN A 43 -33.64 1.62 -16.25
C ASN A 43 -32.93 2.91 -15.80
N TRP A 44 -33.63 4.05 -15.87
CA TRP A 44 -33.06 5.37 -15.54
C TRP A 44 -32.49 5.46 -14.11
N TYR A 45 -33.03 4.70 -13.15
CA TYR A 45 -32.49 4.62 -11.79
C TYR A 45 -31.05 4.07 -11.74
N GLY A 46 -30.63 3.31 -12.76
CA GLY A 46 -29.25 2.85 -12.92
C GLY A 46 -28.24 3.99 -13.05
N VAL A 47 -28.69 5.17 -13.54
CA VAL A 47 -27.84 6.36 -13.64
C VAL A 47 -27.37 6.78 -12.25
N ILE A 48 -28.22 6.68 -11.22
CA ILE A 48 -27.86 7.04 -9.85
C ILE A 48 -26.80 6.08 -9.30
N GLY A 49 -27.00 4.77 -9.49
CA GLY A 49 -26.04 3.75 -9.04
C GLY A 49 -24.66 3.90 -9.70
N TYR A 50 -24.63 4.02 -11.03
CA TYR A 50 -23.38 4.25 -11.75
C TYR A 50 -22.74 5.60 -11.42
N PHE A 51 -23.54 6.66 -11.21
CA PHE A 51 -23.04 7.97 -10.83
C PHE A 51 -22.32 7.93 -9.48
N ILE A 52 -22.92 7.31 -8.46
CA ILE A 52 -22.30 7.14 -7.14
C ILE A 52 -21.00 6.34 -7.27
N MET A 53 -21.04 5.22 -8.00
CA MET A 53 -19.88 4.35 -8.19
C MET A 53 -18.73 5.08 -8.92
N TYR A 54 -19.01 5.72 -10.06
CA TYR A 54 -18.00 6.45 -10.82
C TYR A 54 -17.47 7.66 -10.07
N SER A 55 -18.33 8.40 -9.35
CA SER A 55 -17.88 9.51 -8.52
C SER A 55 -16.96 9.03 -7.39
N ALA A 56 -17.35 7.98 -6.67
CA ALA A 56 -16.54 7.42 -5.58
C ALA A 56 -15.17 6.94 -6.08
N VAL A 57 -15.14 6.12 -7.14
CA VAL A 57 -13.89 5.61 -7.72
C VAL A 57 -13.02 6.75 -8.25
N SER A 58 -13.60 7.70 -8.97
CA SER A 58 -12.85 8.81 -9.58
C SER A 58 -12.30 9.76 -8.53
N LEU A 59 -13.08 10.11 -7.50
CA LEU A 59 -12.64 10.97 -6.41
C LEU A 59 -11.50 10.34 -5.63
N LEU A 60 -11.65 9.07 -5.21
CA LEU A 60 -10.63 8.37 -4.45
C LEU A 60 -9.34 8.19 -5.26
N THR A 61 -9.47 7.79 -6.52
CA THR A 61 -8.31 7.57 -7.41
C THR A 61 -7.61 8.88 -7.71
N SER A 62 -8.35 9.94 -8.05
CA SER A 62 -7.76 11.23 -8.38
C SER A 62 -7.12 11.89 -7.16
N ASN A 63 -7.76 11.81 -5.98
CA ASN A 63 -7.15 12.29 -4.74
C ASN A 63 -5.83 11.55 -4.45
N TYR A 64 -5.83 10.22 -4.58
CA TYR A 64 -4.62 9.42 -4.43
C TYR A 64 -3.52 9.83 -5.44
N ILE A 65 -3.87 10.05 -6.72
CA ILE A 65 -2.92 10.45 -7.75
C ILE A 65 -2.35 11.85 -7.45
N ILE A 66 -3.20 12.82 -7.10
CA ILE A 66 -2.81 14.20 -6.84
C ILE A 66 -1.87 14.27 -5.63
N VAL A 67 -2.26 13.70 -4.49
CA VAL A 67 -1.44 13.73 -3.27
C VAL A 67 -0.10 13.06 -3.50
N ASN A 68 -0.10 11.88 -4.12
CA ASN A 68 1.16 11.16 -4.37
C ASN A 68 2.02 11.78 -5.46
N GLY A 69 1.39 12.40 -6.47
CA GLY A 69 2.06 13.15 -7.52
C GLY A 69 2.76 14.37 -6.93
N ASP A 70 2.05 15.16 -6.14
CA ASP A 70 2.61 16.33 -5.44
C ASP A 70 3.78 15.94 -4.53
N LEU A 71 3.62 14.90 -3.72
CA LEU A 71 4.69 14.38 -2.86
C LEU A 71 5.94 13.98 -3.65
N LEU A 72 5.78 13.30 -4.80
CA LEU A 72 6.90 12.87 -5.65
C LEU A 72 7.59 14.04 -6.34
N ILE A 73 6.81 14.96 -6.91
CA ILE A 73 7.33 16.16 -7.58
C ILE A 73 8.06 17.04 -6.57
N SER A 74 7.44 17.28 -5.42
CA SER A 74 8.03 18.06 -4.34
C SER A 74 9.30 17.43 -3.81
N ALA A 75 9.34 16.11 -3.65
CA ALA A 75 10.53 15.39 -3.23
C ALA A 75 11.70 15.47 -4.22
N ALA A 76 11.42 15.67 -5.51
CA ALA A 76 12.41 15.82 -6.56
C ALA A 76 12.94 17.26 -6.69
N ILE A 77 12.07 18.26 -6.51
CA ILE A 77 12.39 19.66 -6.86
C ILE A 77 12.63 20.54 -5.62
N LYS A 78 11.94 20.29 -4.50
CA LYS A 78 12.05 21.17 -3.32
C LYS A 78 13.41 20.98 -2.62
N PRO A 79 14.05 22.07 -2.18
CA PRO A 79 15.26 21.97 -1.37
C PRO A 79 14.94 21.30 -0.05
N LYS A 80 15.83 20.40 0.38
CA LYS A 80 15.69 19.64 1.63
C LYS A 80 16.49 20.33 2.73
N MET A 81 15.86 20.57 3.87
CA MET A 81 16.52 21.12 5.05
C MET A 81 16.99 19.98 5.93
N ARG A 82 18.28 19.99 6.30
CA ARG A 82 18.82 19.03 7.26
C ARG A 82 18.57 19.53 8.68
N SER A 83 17.99 18.69 9.51
CA SER A 83 17.77 18.97 10.93
C SER A 83 17.92 17.70 11.76
N GLN A 84 18.06 17.87 13.07
CA GLN A 84 17.90 16.77 14.01
C GLN A 84 16.49 16.85 14.61
N VAL A 85 15.82 15.70 14.66
CA VAL A 85 14.49 15.58 15.25
C VAL A 85 14.50 14.56 16.36
N VAL A 86 13.68 14.80 17.38
CA VAL A 86 13.50 13.85 18.49
C VAL A 86 12.37 12.91 18.12
N VAL A 87 12.64 11.60 18.13
CA VAL A 87 11.62 10.58 17.90
C VAL A 87 10.93 10.33 19.23
N THR A 88 9.65 10.66 19.32
CA THR A 88 8.90 10.57 20.57
C THR A 88 8.10 9.28 20.65
N ASP A 89 7.68 8.75 19.50
CA ASP A 89 6.86 7.55 19.44
C ASP A 89 6.96 6.86 18.07
N VAL A 90 7.03 5.53 18.08
CA VAL A 90 7.13 4.69 16.88
C VAL A 90 6.24 3.47 17.06
N ARG A 91 5.12 3.43 16.33
CA ARG A 91 4.13 2.36 16.44
C ARG A 91 3.88 1.70 15.10
N LYS A 92 3.70 0.37 15.12
CA LYS A 92 3.15 -0.35 13.96
C LYS A 92 1.65 -0.13 13.93
N VAL A 93 1.13 0.32 12.80
CA VAL A 93 -0.30 0.46 12.58
C VAL A 93 -0.73 -0.61 11.58
N PHE A 94 -1.60 -1.50 12.04
CA PHE A 94 -2.13 -2.61 11.26
C PHE A 94 -3.53 -2.25 10.78
N TYR A 95 -3.71 -2.06 9.48
CA TYR A 95 -5.05 -2.00 8.90
C TYR A 95 -5.54 -3.40 8.54
N LYS A 96 -6.82 -3.68 8.78
CA LYS A 96 -7.48 -4.94 8.41
C LYS A 96 -7.37 -5.27 6.90
N SER A 97 -7.03 -4.29 6.06
CA SER A 97 -6.84 -4.43 4.61
C SER A 97 -5.42 -4.80 4.16
N GLY A 98 -4.49 -5.10 5.09
CA GLY A 98 -3.14 -5.59 4.75
C GLY A 98 -2.12 -4.51 4.41
N PHE A 99 -2.48 -3.23 4.52
CA PHE A 99 -1.54 -2.12 4.41
C PHE A 99 -0.98 -1.76 5.78
N ASP A 100 0.07 -2.47 6.18
CA ASP A 100 0.85 -2.10 7.35
C ASP A 100 1.59 -0.80 7.06
N HIS A 101 1.63 0.11 8.03
CA HIS A 101 2.55 1.24 8.03
C HIS A 101 3.12 1.45 9.43
N THR A 102 4.18 2.25 9.53
CA THR A 102 4.71 2.67 10.83
C THR A 102 4.24 4.10 11.07
N SER A 103 3.53 4.36 12.15
CA SER A 103 3.30 5.73 12.62
C SER A 103 4.53 6.18 13.38
N VAL A 104 5.13 7.29 12.94
CA VAL A 104 6.32 7.89 13.54
C VAL A 104 5.96 9.29 13.98
N THR A 105 5.97 9.52 15.29
CA THR A 105 5.82 10.87 15.85
C THR A 105 7.20 11.44 16.11
N VAL A 106 7.48 12.60 15.51
CA VAL A 106 8.71 13.35 15.74
C VAL A 106 8.40 14.71 16.32
N LYS A 107 9.26 15.19 17.22
CA LYS A 107 9.29 16.58 17.68
C LYS A 107 10.34 17.33 16.88
N THR A 108 9.88 18.33 16.13
CA THR A 108 10.74 19.27 15.41
C THR A 108 10.53 20.64 16.03
N GLN A 109 11.59 21.21 16.62
CA GLN A 109 11.50 22.44 17.41
C GLN A 109 10.42 22.28 18.51
N ASP A 110 9.29 22.99 18.41
CA ASP A 110 8.19 22.95 19.38
C ASP A 110 6.90 22.27 18.86
N ARG A 111 6.95 21.65 17.67
CA ARG A 111 5.79 20.96 17.08
C ARG A 111 5.98 19.45 17.07
N PHE A 112 4.92 18.74 17.47
CA PHE A 112 4.80 17.29 17.28
C PHE A 112 4.13 17.02 15.95
N ILE A 113 4.74 16.14 15.16
CA ILE A 113 4.29 15.81 13.82
C ILE A 113 4.26 14.29 13.71
N THR A 114 3.07 13.76 13.40
CA THR A 114 2.85 12.33 13.19
C THR A 114 2.90 12.04 11.70
N LEU A 115 3.83 11.20 11.28
CA LEU A 115 4.03 10.84 9.89
C LEU A 115 3.87 9.34 9.68
N GLN A 116 3.50 8.98 8.45
CA GLN A 116 3.46 7.60 8.00
C GLN A 116 4.80 7.20 7.40
N GLY A 117 5.44 6.24 8.05
CA GLY A 117 6.65 5.58 7.59
C GLY A 117 6.36 4.22 6.95
N LYS A 118 7.28 3.78 6.08
CA LYS A 118 7.29 2.40 5.57
C LYS A 118 7.34 1.39 6.73
N PRO A 119 6.75 0.19 6.59
CA PRO A 119 6.73 -0.83 7.64
C PRO A 119 8.08 -1.22 8.25
N TYR A 120 9.15 -1.22 7.44
CA TYR A 120 10.48 -1.56 7.94
C TYR A 120 11.10 -0.47 8.82
N ILE A 121 10.56 0.75 8.78
CA ILE A 121 11.07 1.90 9.53
C ILE A 121 10.97 1.68 11.03
N PHE A 122 9.90 1.02 11.46
CA PHE A 122 9.75 0.57 12.83
C PHE A 122 11.03 -0.09 13.36
N PHE A 123 11.64 -1.02 12.61
CA PHE A 123 12.74 -1.84 13.13
C PHE A 123 14.07 -1.09 13.30
N TYR A 124 14.28 0.04 12.63
CA TYR A 124 15.49 0.83 12.83
C TYR A 124 15.26 2.12 13.63
N LEU A 125 14.02 2.61 13.72
CA LEU A 125 13.69 3.77 14.56
C LEU A 125 13.33 3.37 15.99
N LEU A 126 12.93 2.11 16.23
CA LEU A 126 12.61 1.64 17.57
C LEU A 126 13.82 1.84 18.50
N GLY A 127 13.60 2.58 19.60
CA GLY A 127 14.61 2.87 20.61
C GLY A 127 15.62 3.96 20.23
N LYS A 128 15.47 4.64 19.07
CA LYS A 128 16.27 5.83 18.76
C LYS A 128 15.54 7.07 19.28
N GLU A 129 16.20 7.86 20.12
CA GLU A 129 15.61 9.12 20.65
C GLU A 129 15.82 10.29 19.70
N ARG A 130 16.94 10.32 18.96
CA ARG A 130 17.28 11.40 18.03
C ARG A 130 17.74 10.83 16.70
N ILE A 131 17.29 11.45 15.62
CA ILE A 131 17.70 11.11 14.26
C ILE A 131 18.01 12.38 13.48
N SER A 132 19.02 12.31 12.61
CA SER A 132 19.22 13.34 11.61
C SER A 132 18.29 13.07 10.43
N VAL A 133 17.62 14.10 9.94
CA VAL A 133 16.68 13.99 8.83
C VAL A 133 16.89 15.10 7.83
N SER A 134 16.63 14.78 6.57
CA SER A 134 16.37 15.77 5.52
C SER A 134 14.86 15.89 5.38
N SER A 135 14.32 17.06 5.75
CA SER A 135 12.89 17.36 5.68
C SER A 135 12.57 18.35 4.57
N ALA A 136 11.37 18.26 4.02
CA ALA A 136 10.79 19.31 3.18
C ALA A 136 9.26 19.22 3.21
N ARG A 137 8.63 20.30 2.73
CA ARG A 137 7.18 20.43 2.62
C ARG A 137 6.79 20.50 1.15
N SER A 138 5.76 19.73 0.79
CA SER A 138 5.17 19.69 -0.55
C SER A 138 4.28 20.89 -0.85
N PHE A 139 3.82 21.03 -2.10
CA PHE A 139 2.94 22.14 -2.48
C PHE A 139 1.56 22.04 -1.82
N LEU A 140 1.06 20.83 -1.57
CA LEU A 140 -0.17 20.60 -0.80
C LEU A 140 0.06 20.59 0.72
N ALA A 141 1.14 21.21 1.18
CA ALA A 141 1.47 21.35 2.59
C ALA A 141 1.77 20.05 3.36
N ASN A 142 1.85 18.90 2.68
CA ASN A 142 2.32 17.64 3.27
C ASN A 142 3.81 17.67 3.57
N GLU A 143 4.20 17.07 4.69
CA GLU A 143 5.58 16.97 5.14
C GLU A 143 6.17 15.61 4.78
N PHE A 144 7.44 15.58 4.38
CA PHE A 144 8.17 14.34 4.13
C PHE A 144 9.59 14.41 4.69
N LEU A 145 10.04 13.28 5.24
CA LEU A 145 11.33 13.14 5.90
C LEU A 145 12.12 11.97 5.28
N TYR A 146 13.43 12.20 5.14
CA TYR A 146 14.42 11.18 4.84
C TYR A 146 15.35 11.02 6.03
N THR A 147 15.63 9.77 6.41
CA THR A 147 16.55 9.51 7.52
C THR A 147 18.00 9.58 7.05
N ASP A 148 18.70 10.62 7.52
CA ASP A 148 20.12 10.86 7.28
C ASP A 148 20.92 10.30 8.46
N GLY A 149 22.03 9.59 8.18
CA GLY A 149 22.86 8.99 9.22
C GLY A 149 22.47 7.57 9.65
N ILE A 150 21.42 6.99 9.07
CA ILE A 150 21.15 5.55 9.22
C ILE A 150 21.86 4.80 8.09
N SER A 151 22.80 3.94 8.47
CA SER A 151 23.63 3.19 7.52
C SER A 151 22.78 2.32 6.58
N ARG A 152 23.25 2.11 5.34
CA ARG A 152 22.58 1.19 4.40
C ARG A 152 22.44 -0.22 4.99
N ARG A 153 23.41 -0.66 5.80
CA ARG A 153 23.40 -1.94 6.50
C ARG A 153 22.28 -2.02 7.54
N GLU A 154 22.08 -0.99 8.35
CA GLU A 154 20.93 -0.90 9.27
C GLU A 154 19.60 -0.93 8.52
N LYS A 155 19.47 -0.18 7.43
CA LYS A 155 18.24 -0.18 6.61
C LYS A 155 17.96 -1.56 6.02
N LEU A 156 18.99 -2.28 5.55
CA LEU A 156 18.84 -3.65 5.05
C LEU A 156 18.46 -4.64 6.16
N LYS A 157 19.11 -4.56 7.33
CA LYS A 157 18.77 -5.37 8.50
C LYS A 157 17.30 -5.15 8.92
N ALA A 158 16.84 -3.91 8.92
CA ALA A 158 15.45 -3.57 9.22
C ALA A 158 14.46 -4.12 8.19
N ARG A 159 14.79 -4.03 6.89
CA ARG A 159 14.00 -4.68 5.82
C ARG A 159 13.93 -6.19 6.00
N TRP A 160 15.03 -6.81 6.41
CA TRP A 160 15.09 -8.25 6.69
C TRP A 160 14.27 -8.65 7.92
N LEU A 161 14.34 -7.86 9.00
CA LEU A 161 13.51 -8.06 10.19
C LEU A 161 12.02 -7.92 9.87
N HIS A 162 11.66 -6.91 9.06
CA HIS A 162 10.30 -6.78 8.54
C HIS A 162 9.88 -8.01 7.73
N PHE A 163 10.75 -8.52 6.86
CA PHE A 163 10.45 -9.72 6.08
C PHE A 163 10.22 -10.95 6.96
N LYS A 164 11.06 -11.15 7.99
CA LYS A 164 10.85 -12.21 8.99
C LYS A 164 9.52 -12.07 9.72
N ASP A 165 9.16 -10.85 10.14
CA ASP A 165 7.88 -10.55 10.78
C ASP A 165 6.69 -10.88 9.85
N GLN A 166 6.79 -10.57 8.55
CA GLN A 166 5.77 -10.92 7.57
C GLN A 166 5.63 -12.43 7.38
N ILE A 167 6.73 -13.18 7.23
CA ILE A 167 6.67 -14.66 7.15
C ILE A 167 6.03 -15.24 8.41
N TYR A 168 6.42 -14.73 9.58
CA TYR A 168 5.88 -15.19 10.85
C TYR A 168 4.36 -14.99 10.95
N ARG A 169 3.81 -13.92 10.36
CA ARG A 169 2.35 -13.72 10.28
C ARG A 169 1.70 -14.63 9.25
N LEU A 170 2.33 -14.78 8.09
CA LEU A 170 1.84 -15.65 7.02
C LEU A 170 1.76 -17.12 7.44
N ARG A 171 2.55 -17.57 8.44
CA ARG A 171 2.47 -18.96 8.95
C ARG A 171 1.06 -19.36 9.40
N ILE A 172 0.29 -18.43 9.97
CA ILE A 172 -1.09 -18.69 10.42
C ILE A 172 -2.01 -18.85 9.22
N ILE A 173 -1.88 -17.97 8.23
CA ILE A 173 -2.64 -18.04 6.98
C ILE A 173 -2.29 -19.34 6.22
N ALA A 174 -1.01 -19.69 6.15
CA ALA A 174 -0.55 -20.93 5.56
C ALA A 174 -1.08 -22.16 6.31
N ALA A 175 -1.12 -22.13 7.64
CA ALA A 175 -1.71 -23.21 8.44
C ALA A 175 -3.23 -23.35 8.19
N ILE A 176 -3.97 -22.23 8.07
CA ILE A 176 -5.39 -22.24 7.71
C ILE A 176 -5.60 -22.84 6.31
N ILE A 177 -4.83 -22.38 5.32
CA ILE A 177 -4.92 -22.91 3.94
C ILE A 177 -4.58 -24.39 3.92
N ALA A 178 -3.50 -24.81 4.60
CA ALA A 178 -3.09 -26.21 4.70
C ALA A 178 -4.20 -27.08 5.30
N THR A 179 -4.83 -26.60 6.39
CA THR A 179 -5.95 -27.28 7.04
C THR A 179 -7.16 -27.39 6.10
N LEU A 180 -7.53 -26.31 5.41
CA LEU A 180 -8.61 -26.32 4.42
C LEU A 180 -8.35 -27.28 3.26
N THR A 181 -7.11 -27.33 2.74
CA THR A 181 -6.71 -28.30 1.71
C THR A 181 -6.76 -29.73 2.23
N LEU A 182 -6.36 -29.98 3.47
CA LEU A 182 -6.43 -31.31 4.09
C LEU A 182 -7.88 -31.77 4.23
N ILE A 183 -8.77 -30.89 4.71
CA ILE A 183 -10.21 -31.15 4.82
C ILE A 183 -10.80 -31.41 3.44
N GLY A 184 -10.47 -30.60 2.43
CA GLY A 184 -10.96 -30.78 1.06
C GLY A 184 -10.46 -32.07 0.39
N PHE A 185 -9.26 -32.53 0.75
CA PHE A 185 -8.71 -33.80 0.27
C PHE A 185 -9.33 -35.01 0.97
N LEU A 186 -9.59 -34.90 2.28
CA LEU A 186 -10.23 -35.95 3.08
C LEU A 186 -11.76 -35.98 2.91
N TRP A 187 -12.36 -34.93 2.32
CA TRP A 187 -13.80 -34.92 2.05
C TRP A 187 -14.13 -35.93 0.94
N PRO A 188 -15.05 -36.87 1.18
CA PRO A 188 -15.37 -37.89 0.20
C PRO A 188 -15.94 -37.25 -1.07
N GLN A 189 -15.22 -37.41 -2.19
CA GLN A 189 -15.71 -36.99 -3.49
C GLN A 189 -16.84 -37.95 -3.91
N LYS A 190 -18.10 -37.58 -3.64
CA LYS A 190 -19.22 -38.15 -4.38
C LYS A 190 -19.02 -37.77 -5.86
N LYS A 191 -18.60 -38.76 -6.66
CA LYS A 191 -18.50 -38.64 -8.11
C LYS A 191 -19.90 -38.36 -8.65
N SER A 192 -20.21 -37.09 -8.91
CA SER A 192 -21.39 -36.73 -9.69
C SER A 192 -21.13 -37.11 -11.16
N PRO A 193 -21.94 -37.99 -11.77
CA PRO A 193 -21.69 -38.53 -13.09
C PRO A 193 -22.24 -37.56 -14.15
N ASN A 194 -21.66 -36.36 -14.28
CA ASN A 194 -21.81 -35.59 -15.51
C ASN A 194 -20.82 -34.44 -15.56
N ARG A 195 -19.76 -34.58 -16.38
CA ARG A 195 -18.82 -33.50 -16.72
C ARG A 195 -18.58 -33.47 -18.21
N GLN A 196 -19.58 -32.99 -18.95
CA GLN A 196 -19.40 -32.34 -20.25
C GLN A 196 -20.28 -31.10 -20.31
N ALA A 197 -19.91 -30.08 -19.54
CA ALA A 197 -20.19 -28.70 -19.88
C ALA A 197 -18.92 -27.95 -19.53
N ALA A 198 -18.35 -27.23 -20.50
CA ALA A 198 -17.24 -26.31 -20.25
C ALA A 198 -17.74 -25.30 -19.20
N ALA A 199 -17.44 -25.60 -17.93
CA ALA A 199 -17.93 -24.84 -16.80
C ALA A 199 -17.29 -23.46 -16.92
N LYS A 200 -18.10 -22.45 -17.31
CA LYS A 200 -17.71 -21.04 -17.24
C LYS A 200 -17.06 -20.84 -15.88
N ILE A 201 -15.77 -20.52 -15.89
CA ILE A 201 -14.99 -20.37 -14.66
C ILE A 201 -15.64 -19.22 -13.90
N GLY A 202 -16.34 -19.54 -12.80
CA GLY A 202 -17.01 -18.54 -11.99
C GLY A 202 -16.01 -17.51 -11.49
N ILE A 203 -16.45 -16.26 -11.34
CA ILE A 203 -15.62 -15.11 -10.93
C ILE A 203 -14.72 -15.44 -9.73
N TRP A 204 -15.24 -16.19 -8.75
CA TRP A 204 -14.48 -16.64 -7.58
C TRP A 204 -13.29 -17.55 -7.90
N LYS A 205 -13.43 -18.47 -8.85
CA LYS A 205 -12.31 -19.33 -9.30
C LYS A 205 -11.28 -18.53 -10.07
N MET A 206 -11.71 -17.59 -10.91
CA MET A 206 -10.81 -16.71 -11.64
C MET A 206 -10.03 -15.81 -10.68
N MET A 207 -10.71 -15.24 -9.66
CA MET A 207 -10.08 -14.44 -8.61
C MET A 207 -9.08 -15.26 -7.78
N ALA A 208 -9.40 -16.51 -7.43
CA ALA A 208 -8.49 -17.40 -6.73
C ALA A 208 -7.24 -17.74 -7.56
N ILE A 209 -7.39 -17.98 -8.86
CA ILE A 209 -6.26 -18.22 -9.77
C ILE A 209 -5.38 -16.97 -9.87
N VAL A 210 -5.98 -15.79 -10.05
CA VAL A 210 -5.24 -14.51 -10.12
C VAL A 210 -4.49 -14.25 -8.82
N MET A 211 -5.12 -14.44 -7.66
CA MET A 211 -4.45 -14.32 -6.37
C MET A 211 -3.31 -15.33 -6.21
N GLY A 212 -3.50 -16.58 -6.64
CA GLY A 212 -2.46 -17.61 -6.60
C GLY A 212 -1.25 -17.25 -7.47
N ILE A 213 -1.47 -16.72 -8.67
CA ILE A 213 -0.40 -16.23 -9.56
C ILE A 213 0.35 -15.06 -8.93
N LEU A 214 -0.37 -14.08 -8.38
CA LEU A 214 0.23 -12.93 -7.71
C LEU A 214 1.05 -13.33 -6.47
N LEU A 215 0.56 -14.27 -5.67
CA LEU A 215 1.30 -14.84 -4.53
C LEU A 215 2.57 -15.56 -4.99
N THR A 216 2.49 -16.34 -6.06
CA THR A 216 3.64 -17.08 -6.61
C THR A 216 4.70 -16.13 -7.17
N LEU A 217 4.29 -15.09 -7.90
CA LEU A 217 5.19 -14.04 -8.36
C LEU A 217 5.83 -13.28 -7.20
N GLY A 218 5.06 -12.97 -6.14
CA GLY A 218 5.58 -12.39 -4.90
C GLY A 218 6.66 -13.28 -4.28
N LEU A 219 6.37 -14.57 -4.10
CA LEU A 219 7.32 -15.56 -3.58
C LEU A 219 8.59 -15.66 -4.43
N LEU A 220 8.47 -15.66 -5.76
CA LEU A 220 9.62 -15.67 -6.68
C LEU A 220 10.48 -14.41 -6.53
N PHE A 221 9.86 -13.23 -6.43
CA PHE A 221 10.57 -11.98 -6.16
C PHE A 221 11.31 -12.03 -4.82
N TYR A 222 10.69 -12.60 -3.79
CA TYR A 222 11.30 -12.76 -2.47
C TYR A 222 12.42 -13.81 -2.46
N ALA A 223 12.29 -14.92 -3.18
CA ALA A 223 13.35 -15.91 -3.35
C ALA A 223 14.55 -15.31 -4.11
N GLY A 224 14.30 -14.52 -5.15
CA GLY A 224 15.34 -13.76 -5.85
C GLY A 224 16.07 -12.78 -4.94
N LEU A 225 15.33 -12.05 -4.08
CA LEU A 225 15.91 -11.17 -3.07
C LEU A 225 16.78 -11.95 -2.06
N PHE A 226 16.34 -13.14 -1.64
CA PHE A 226 17.09 -14.00 -0.72
C PHE A 226 18.43 -14.45 -1.32
N VAL A 227 18.42 -14.94 -2.56
CA VAL A 227 19.64 -15.33 -3.29
C VAL A 227 20.57 -14.12 -3.45
N TYR A 228 20.01 -12.96 -3.83
CA TYR A 228 20.79 -11.74 -3.98
C TYR A 228 21.51 -11.33 -2.69
N VAL A 229 20.81 -11.32 -1.55
CA VAL A 229 21.39 -10.95 -0.26
C VAL A 229 22.44 -11.98 0.19
N LYS A 230 22.12 -13.27 0.12
CA LYS A 230 23.00 -14.34 0.61
C LYS A 230 24.30 -14.42 -0.18
N TYR A 231 24.26 -14.28 -1.50
CA TYR A 231 25.42 -14.54 -2.35
C TYR A 231 26.12 -13.28 -2.86
N PHE A 232 25.41 -12.17 -3.07
CA PHE A 232 26.00 -10.98 -3.70
C PHE A 232 26.21 -9.81 -2.74
N ALA A 233 25.36 -9.66 -1.72
CA ALA A 233 25.52 -8.56 -0.76
C ALA A 233 26.55 -8.85 0.35
N THR A 234 26.89 -10.12 0.57
CA THR A 234 27.82 -10.55 1.65
C THR A 234 29.23 -10.84 1.14
N ALA A 235 29.41 -11.03 -0.18
CA ALA A 235 30.67 -11.42 -0.81
C ALA A 235 31.58 -10.25 -1.25
N ARG A 236 31.19 -8.99 -1.02
CA ARG A 236 32.10 -7.84 -1.22
C ARG A 236 32.75 -7.47 0.10
N HIS A 237 33.75 -8.26 0.46
CA HIS A 237 34.78 -7.95 1.43
C HIS A 237 36.13 -8.26 0.78
#